data_AF-L7MI43-F1
#
_entry.id   AF-L7MI43-F1
#
_cell.length_a   1.000
_cell.length_b   1.000
_cell.length_c   1.000
_cell.angle_alpha   90.00
_cell.angle_beta   90.00
_cell.angle_gamma   90.00
#
_symmetry.space_group_name_H-M   'P 1'
#
loop_
_entity.id
_entity.type
_entity.pdbx_description
1 polymer ?
#
loop_
_entity_poly.entity_id
_entity_poly.type
_entity_poly.pdbx_seq_one_letter_code
_entity_poly.pdbx_strand_id
1 'polypeptide(L)'
;NLSEHTSLAADPGRECGNREVAVLTPKKDAFCRPELISADHLLKLRKCVCMPGYVRNAWGECISDKNCMRCKKWPNADYHTCETACPLTCGKRILPLCTMQCVIGCACPPGYVR
;
A
#
# COMPACT_ATOMS: atom_id res chain seq x y z
N ASN A 1 -18.26 18.49 38.14
CA ASN A 1 -18.86 17.39 37.33
C ASN A 1 -17.85 17.09 36.23
N LEU A 2 -17.37 15.85 36.18
CA LEU A 2 -16.07 15.42 35.66
C LEU A 2 -15.79 15.82 34.22
N SER A 3 -14.65 16.49 34.04
CA SER A 3 -13.93 16.62 32.77
C SER A 3 -13.00 15.40 32.61
N GLU A 4 -13.41 14.40 31.84
CA GLU A 4 -12.53 13.32 31.40
C GLU A 4 -12.75 13.05 29.90
N HIS A 5 -12.22 13.94 29.06
CA HIS A 5 -11.78 13.53 27.73
C HIS A 5 -10.44 12.81 27.92
N THR A 6 -10.49 11.52 28.24
CA THR A 6 -9.30 10.68 28.29
C THR A 6 -8.76 10.55 26.88
N SER A 7 -7.85 11.45 26.51
CA SER A 7 -6.85 11.21 25.48
C SER A 7 -6.14 9.93 25.87
N LEU A 8 -6.52 8.79 25.26
CA LEU A 8 -5.74 7.57 25.40
C LEU A 8 -4.34 7.90 24.91
N ALA A 9 -3.42 7.95 25.85
CA ALA A 9 -2.01 8.19 25.61
C ALA A 9 -1.54 7.25 24.50
N ALA A 10 -0.97 7.82 23.44
CA ALA A 10 -0.18 7.08 22.48
C ALA A 10 0.89 6.29 23.26
N ASP A 11 0.92 4.98 23.05
CA ASP A 11 2.00 4.10 23.50
C ASP A 11 3.33 4.68 22.99
N PRO A 12 4.21 5.19 23.88
CA PRO A 12 5.43 5.87 23.48
C PRO A 12 6.44 4.81 23.00
N GLY A 13 6.35 4.48 21.71
CA GLY A 13 7.29 3.55 21.05
C GLY A 13 6.83 2.89 19.76
N ARG A 14 5.58 3.04 19.32
CA ARG A 14 5.16 2.55 17.98
C ARG A 14 5.23 3.66 16.95
N GLU A 15 6.41 3.82 16.36
CA GLU A 15 6.53 4.53 15.09
C GLU A 15 5.88 3.68 13.99
N CYS A 16 4.69 4.08 13.56
CA CYS A 16 4.07 3.52 12.37
C CYS A 16 4.65 4.17 11.11
N GLY A 17 4.54 3.49 9.97
CA GLY A 17 5.03 3.99 8.71
C GLY A 17 4.27 5.22 8.19
N ASN A 18 4.71 5.73 7.05
CA ASN A 18 4.05 6.85 6.39
C ASN A 18 2.57 6.56 6.15
N ARG A 19 1.72 7.47 6.64
CA ARG A 19 0.25 7.42 6.54
C ARG A 19 -0.41 6.25 7.29
N GLU A 20 0.29 5.69 8.26
CA GLU A 20 -0.27 4.70 9.17
C GLU A 20 -0.60 5.32 10.53
N VAL A 21 -1.57 4.72 11.21
CA VAL A 21 -1.92 5.03 12.60
C VAL A 21 -1.79 3.79 13.47
N ALA A 22 -1.25 3.98 14.67
CA ALA A 22 -1.18 2.92 15.66
C ALA A 22 -2.58 2.59 16.18
N VAL A 23 -2.87 1.30 16.34
CA VAL A 23 -4.10 0.79 16.94
C VAL A 23 -3.80 -0.12 18.11
N LEU A 24 -4.63 -0.04 19.15
CA LEU A 24 -4.51 -0.86 20.36
C LEU A 24 -4.82 -2.32 20.06
N THR A 25 -5.96 -2.56 19.41
CA THR A 25 -6.38 -3.88 18.95
C THR A 25 -5.94 -4.07 17.49
N PRO A 26 -5.11 -5.08 17.19
CA PRO A 26 -4.70 -5.37 15.82
C PRO A 26 -5.90 -5.60 14.91
N LYS A 27 -5.91 -4.98 13.73
CA LYS A 27 -7.00 -5.15 12.74
C LYS A 27 -6.44 -5.31 11.33
N LYS A 28 -7.28 -5.75 10.40
CA LYS A 28 -6.94 -5.85 8.98
C LYS A 28 -6.91 -4.46 8.34
N ASP A 29 -6.06 -4.29 7.33
CA ASP A 29 -6.13 -3.11 6.46
C ASP A 29 -7.21 -3.26 5.40
N ALA A 30 -7.68 -2.13 4.90
CA ALA A 30 -8.33 -2.05 3.60
C ALA A 30 -7.26 -2.03 2.50
N PHE A 31 -7.49 -2.77 1.42
CA PHE A 31 -6.54 -2.90 0.30
C PHE A 31 -7.10 -2.24 -0.96
N CYS A 32 -6.22 -1.68 -1.79
CA CYS A 32 -6.63 -1.03 -3.05
C CYS A 32 -7.11 -2.03 -4.11
N ARG A 33 -6.44 -3.18 -4.20
CA ARG A 33 -6.72 -4.26 -5.15
C ARG A 33 -6.69 -5.60 -4.42
N PRO A 34 -7.69 -5.90 -3.57
CA PRO A 34 -7.67 -7.12 -2.78
C PRO A 34 -7.61 -8.39 -3.64
N GLU A 35 -8.07 -8.34 -4.89
CA GLU A 35 -8.00 -9.44 -5.85
C GLU A 35 -6.58 -9.79 -6.29
N LEU A 36 -5.62 -8.87 -6.09
CA LEU A 36 -4.20 -9.05 -6.45
C LEU A 36 -3.32 -9.43 -5.26
N ILE A 37 -3.92 -9.62 -4.08
CA ILE A 37 -3.21 -9.88 -2.83
C ILE A 37 -3.49 -11.31 -2.37
N SER A 38 -2.47 -11.99 -1.84
CA SER A 38 -2.64 -13.33 -1.27
C SER A 38 -3.59 -13.30 -0.06
N ALA A 39 -4.30 -14.41 0.16
CA ALA A 39 -5.23 -14.55 1.28
C ALA A 39 -4.54 -14.28 2.64
N ASP A 40 -3.31 -14.74 2.82
CA ASP A 40 -2.52 -14.48 4.04
C ASP A 40 -2.31 -12.97 4.28
N HIS A 41 -1.91 -12.23 3.24
CA HIS A 41 -1.66 -10.80 3.35
C HIS A 41 -2.94 -9.98 3.62
N LEU A 42 -4.08 -10.40 3.04
CA LEU A 42 -5.40 -9.81 3.29
C LEU A 42 -5.87 -10.04 4.73
N LEU A 43 -5.59 -11.22 5.28
CA LEU A 43 -6.05 -11.60 6.63
C LEU A 43 -5.11 -11.13 7.74
N LYS A 44 -3.88 -10.74 7.42
CA LYS A 44 -2.86 -10.28 8.37
C LYS A 44 -3.36 -9.11 9.23
N LEU A 45 -3.40 -9.34 10.55
CA LEU A 45 -3.72 -8.33 11.56
C LEU A 45 -2.49 -7.45 11.81
N ARG A 46 -2.70 -6.14 11.88
CA ARG A 46 -1.64 -5.14 12.02
C ARG A 46 -1.94 -4.19 13.16
N LYS A 47 -0.87 -3.79 13.84
CA LYS A 47 -0.88 -2.76 14.90
C LYS A 47 -0.66 -1.35 14.35
N CYS A 48 -0.17 -1.25 13.11
CA CYS A 48 -0.13 -0.04 12.30
C CYS A 48 -0.99 -0.29 11.06
N VAL A 49 -2.04 0.51 10.89
CA VAL A 49 -2.97 0.40 9.77
C VAL A 49 -3.00 1.69 8.99
N CYS A 50 -3.40 1.66 7.73
CA CYS A 50 -3.61 2.87 6.97
C CYS A 50 -4.62 3.78 7.67
N MET A 51 -4.32 5.09 7.73
CA MET A 51 -5.23 6.09 8.29
C MET A 51 -6.51 6.19 7.43
N PRO A 52 -7.62 6.73 7.98
CA PRO A 52 -8.85 6.93 7.21
C PRO A 52 -8.62 7.68 5.87
N GLY A 53 -9.23 7.18 4.79
CA GLY A 53 -9.04 7.70 3.41
C GLY A 53 -7.82 7.14 2.66
N TYR A 54 -7.11 6.18 3.27
CA TYR A 54 -5.99 5.47 2.68
C TYR A 54 -6.20 3.96 2.71
N VAL A 55 -5.71 3.29 1.68
CA VAL A 55 -5.72 1.84 1.50
C VAL A 55 -4.31 1.34 1.22
N ARG A 56 -4.02 0.09 1.60
CA ARG A 56 -2.73 -0.54 1.36
C ARG A 56 -2.65 -1.05 -0.08
N ASN A 57 -1.59 -0.69 -0.79
CA ASN A 57 -1.31 -1.21 -2.13
C ASN A 57 -0.51 -2.53 -2.07
N ALA A 58 -0.24 -3.13 -3.22
CA ALA A 58 0.50 -4.38 -3.33
C ALA A 58 1.96 -4.34 -2.85
N TRP A 59 2.56 -3.16 -2.70
CA TRP A 59 3.91 -2.96 -2.15
C TRP A 59 3.91 -2.70 -0.64
N GLY A 60 2.74 -2.75 -0.02
CA GLY A 60 2.58 -2.49 1.42
C GLY A 60 2.53 -1.02 1.79
N GLU A 61 2.43 -0.10 0.82
CA GLU A 61 2.35 1.34 1.04
C GLU A 61 0.90 1.78 1.29
N CYS A 62 0.67 2.73 2.20
CA CYS A 62 -0.63 3.38 2.35
C CYS A 62 -0.78 4.53 1.32
N ILE A 63 -1.66 4.33 0.35
CA ILE A 63 -1.98 5.28 -0.72
C ILE A 63 -3.40 5.83 -0.51
N SER A 64 -3.68 7.03 -1.00
CA SER A 64 -5.03 7.59 -0.88
C SER A 64 -6.01 6.85 -1.80
N ASP A 65 -7.28 6.80 -1.41
CA ASP A 65 -8.35 6.21 -2.24
C ASP A 65 -8.39 6.82 -3.64
N LYS A 66 -8.16 8.14 -3.74
CA LYS A 66 -8.07 8.84 -5.01
C LYS A 66 -6.98 8.27 -5.92
N ASN A 67 -5.81 7.96 -5.37
CA ASN A 67 -4.72 7.35 -6.14
C ASN A 67 -5.04 5.91 -6.51
N CYS A 68 -5.64 5.14 -5.61
CA CYS A 68 -6.12 3.78 -5.90
C CYS A 68 -7.08 3.74 -7.10
N MET A 69 -7.97 4.74 -7.21
CA MET A 69 -8.94 4.83 -8.29
C MET A 69 -8.34 5.19 -9.66
N ARG A 70 -7.11 5.73 -9.72
CA ARG A 70 -6.43 6.02 -11.00
C ARG A 70 -6.19 4.78 -11.83
N CYS A 71 -6.05 3.63 -11.17
CA CYS A 71 -5.78 2.35 -11.82
C CYS A 71 -7.03 1.50 -12.04
N LYS A 72 -8.25 2.05 -11.84
CA LYS A 72 -9.50 1.27 -11.89
C LYS A 72 -9.68 0.51 -13.21
N LYS A 73 -9.24 1.09 -14.33
CA LYS A 73 -9.35 0.48 -15.66
C LYS A 73 -8.37 -0.67 -15.93
N TRP A 74 -7.42 -0.92 -15.01
CA TRP A 74 -6.37 -1.93 -15.16
C TRP A 74 -6.55 -3.00 -14.06
N PRO A 75 -7.27 -4.10 -14.31
CA PRO A 75 -7.62 -5.06 -13.27
C PRO A 75 -6.41 -5.78 -12.66
N ASN A 76 -5.32 -5.93 -13.42
CA ASN A 76 -4.10 -6.61 -13.01
C ASN A 76 -2.99 -5.63 -12.57
N ALA A 77 -3.36 -4.40 -12.21
CA ALA A 77 -2.41 -3.38 -11.79
C ALA A 77 -2.92 -2.64 -10.55
N ASP A 78 -1.96 -2.24 -9.71
CA ASP A 78 -2.17 -1.42 -8.53
C ASP A 78 -1.35 -0.13 -8.64
N TYR A 79 -1.69 0.89 -7.85
CA TYR A 79 -1.00 2.17 -7.88
C TYR A 79 0.28 2.11 -7.05
N HIS A 80 1.43 2.33 -7.70
CA HIS A 80 2.73 2.39 -7.04
C HIS A 80 3.31 3.80 -7.12
N THR A 81 3.94 4.23 -6.04
CA THR A 81 4.65 5.51 -5.98
C THR A 81 6.08 5.45 -6.54
N CYS A 82 6.64 4.26 -6.73
CA CYS A 82 7.99 4.09 -7.28
C CYS A 82 8.13 2.80 -8.09
N GLU A 83 7.51 2.74 -9.27
CA GLU A 83 7.77 1.66 -10.23
C GLU A 83 9.10 1.89 -10.96
N THR A 84 9.74 0.81 -11.42
CA THR A 84 10.91 0.92 -12.30
C THR A 84 10.57 1.62 -13.61
N ALA A 85 11.50 2.43 -14.12
CA ALA A 85 11.39 3.01 -15.46
C ALA A 85 11.48 1.96 -16.58
N CYS A 86 11.90 0.73 -16.26
CA CYS A 86 12.08 -0.36 -17.21
C CYS A 86 11.33 -1.62 -16.73
N PRO A 87 9.98 -1.61 -16.74
CA PRO A 87 9.20 -2.75 -16.30
C PRO A 87 9.44 -3.95 -17.21
N LEU A 88 9.57 -5.13 -16.60
CA LEU A 88 9.68 -6.39 -17.35
C LEU A 88 8.36 -6.64 -18.10
N THR A 89 8.48 -7.03 -19.37
CA THR A 89 7.33 -7.38 -20.22
C THR A 89 7.58 -8.74 -20.87
N CYS A 90 6.58 -9.62 -20.84
CA CYS A 90 6.68 -10.97 -21.40
C CYS A 90 7.03 -10.93 -22.89
N GLY A 91 7.97 -11.80 -23.31
CA GLY A 91 8.44 -11.86 -24.70
C GLY A 91 9.26 -10.66 -25.17
N LYS A 92 9.60 -9.72 -24.29
CA LYS A 92 10.51 -8.60 -24.59
C LYS A 92 11.89 -8.83 -23.97
N ARG A 93 12.92 -8.33 -24.63
CA ARG A 93 14.29 -8.37 -24.10
C ARG A 93 14.40 -7.45 -22.88
N ILE A 94 15.15 -7.89 -21.88
CA ILE A 94 15.50 -7.06 -20.73
C ILE A 94 16.40 -5.93 -21.21
N LEU A 95 16.08 -4.70 -20.81
CA LEU A 95 16.89 -3.53 -21.13
C LEU A 95 18.18 -3.56 -20.29
N PRO A 96 19.37 -3.50 -20.91
CA PRO A 96 20.65 -3.59 -20.19
C PRO A 96 20.95 -2.32 -19.38
N LEU A 97 20.38 -1.19 -19.77
CA LEU A 97 20.50 0.08 -19.08
C LEU A 97 19.12 0.46 -18.54
N CYS A 98 19.00 0.49 -17.21
CA CYS A 98 17.86 1.08 -16.55
C CYS A 98 18.32 2.13 -15.56
N THR A 99 17.70 3.29 -15.66
CA THR A 99 17.94 4.41 -14.77
C THR A 99 17.15 4.20 -13.46
N MET A 100 17.67 4.70 -12.34
CA MET A 100 17.14 4.43 -10.98
C MET A 100 15.99 5.36 -10.57
N GLN A 101 15.35 6.06 -11.51
CA GLN A 101 14.23 6.94 -11.24
C GLN A 101 12.95 6.16 -10.99
N CYS A 102 12.19 6.63 -10.00
CA CYS A 102 10.83 6.18 -9.74
C CYS A 102 9.88 6.72 -10.82
N VAL A 103 9.08 5.83 -11.41
CA VAL A 103 7.93 6.19 -12.24
C VAL A 103 6.65 5.96 -11.43
N ILE A 104 5.92 7.05 -11.17
CA ILE A 104 4.64 6.98 -10.45
C ILE A 104 3.55 6.52 -11.43
N GLY A 105 2.78 5.49 -11.06
CA GLY A 105 1.69 5.05 -11.93
C GLY A 105 1.09 3.71 -11.54
N CYS A 106 0.35 3.13 -12.49
CA CYS A 106 -0.21 1.79 -12.36
C CYS A 106 0.84 0.76 -12.77
N ALA A 107 1.18 -0.12 -11.85
CA ALA A 107 2.21 -1.13 -12.02
C ALA A 107 1.66 -2.52 -11.73
N CYS A 108 2.32 -3.54 -12.31
CA CYS A 108 2.05 -4.92 -11.97
C CYS A 108 2.52 -5.16 -10.53
N PRO A 109 1.71 -5.81 -9.68
CA PRO A 109 2.11 -6.06 -8.29
C PRO A 109 3.35 -6.97 -8.22
N PRO A 110 4.07 -6.99 -7.08
CA PRO A 110 5.25 -7.84 -6.91
C PRO A 110 4.96 -9.31 -7.27
N GLY A 111 5.83 -9.91 -8.07
CA GLY A 111 5.69 -11.28 -8.58
C GLY A 111 4.97 -11.40 -9.93
N TYR A 112 4.53 -10.30 -10.53
CA TYR A 112 3.88 -10.27 -11.85
C TYR A 112 4.76 -9.56 -12.89
N VAL A 113 4.56 -9.91 -14.16
CA VAL A 113 5.25 -9.32 -15.33
C VAL A 113 4.19 -8.75 -16.27
N ARG A 114 4.52 -7.65 -16.97
CA ARG A 114 3.62 -7.00 -17.94
C ARG A 114 3.43 -7.80 -19.22
#